data_AF-A0A091M3U4-F1
#
_entry.id   AF-A0A091M3U4-F1
#
_cell.length_a   1.000
_cell.length_b   1.000
_cell.length_c   1.000
_cell.angle_alpha   90.00
_cell.angle_beta   90.00
_cell.angle_gamma   90.00
#
_symmetry.space_group_name_H-M   'P 1'
#
loop_
_entity.id
_entity.type
_entity.pdbx_description
1 polymer ?
#
loop_
_entity_poly.entity_id
_entity_poly.type
_entity_poly.pdbx_seq_one_letter_code
_entity_poly.pdbx_strand_id
1 'polypeptide(L)'
;LKRMKKLPSRRIIATHLPPHLLPPSILQSKAKILVLVRNPKDTAVSYYHFYNNMPVLPSFTSWDDYFSAFMNGKLAWGSYIDHLVEWNKYIDHERIMMISYEELKEDPVLGIKKIAAFFGFSLCEEDFHRIAKNTTFQAMKEKS
;
A
#
# COMPACT_ATOMS: atom_id res chain seq x y z
N LEU A 1 -13.50 -2.49 17.47
CA LEU A 1 -12.53 -3.25 18.30
C LEU A 1 -12.98 -4.68 18.70
N LYS A 2 -14.24 -4.93 19.10
CA LYS A 2 -14.72 -6.28 19.51
C LYS A 2 -14.49 -7.39 18.46
N ARG A 3 -14.66 -7.09 17.16
CA ARG A 3 -14.37 -8.02 16.05
C ARG A 3 -12.89 -8.41 15.99
N MET A 4 -11.97 -7.46 16.18
CA MET A 4 -10.53 -7.71 16.09
C MET A 4 -10.02 -8.65 17.19
N LYS A 5 -10.67 -8.67 18.36
CA LYS A 5 -10.34 -9.59 19.47
C LYS A 5 -10.68 -11.06 19.16
N LYS A 6 -11.56 -11.32 18.18
CA LYS A 6 -11.98 -12.67 17.79
C LYS A 6 -11.12 -13.28 16.67
N LEU A 7 -10.28 -12.48 16.02
CA LEU A 7 -9.43 -12.96 14.93
C LEU A 7 -8.17 -13.64 15.48
N PRO A 8 -7.78 -14.81 14.93
CA PRO A 8 -6.56 -15.49 15.36
C PRO A 8 -5.31 -14.66 15.03
N SER A 9 -4.23 -14.88 15.79
CA SER A 9 -2.90 -14.37 15.47
C SER A 9 -2.23 -15.30 14.45
N ARG A 10 -1.47 -14.82 13.45
CA ARG A 10 -1.13 -13.43 13.08
C ARG A 10 -2.23 -12.80 12.19
N ARG A 11 -2.40 -11.48 12.29
CA ARG A 11 -3.39 -10.71 11.50
C ARG A 11 -2.67 -9.84 10.48
N ILE A 12 -3.12 -9.88 9.23
CA ILE A 12 -2.69 -8.99 8.16
C ILE A 12 -3.85 -8.01 7.90
N ILE A 13 -3.57 -6.72 7.94
CA ILE A 13 -4.57 -5.65 7.76
C ILE A 13 -4.02 -4.71 6.70
N ALA A 14 -4.80 -4.48 5.64
CA ALA A 14 -4.52 -3.47 4.64
C ALA A 14 -5.39 -2.23 4.90
N THR A 15 -4.83 -1.05 4.71
CA THR A 15 -5.56 0.22 4.83
C THR A 15 -4.88 1.31 4.02
N HIS A 16 -5.67 2.32 3.62
CA HIS A 16 -5.18 3.57 3.01
C HIS A 16 -5.24 4.75 3.99
N LEU A 17 -5.44 4.48 5.29
CA LEU A 17 -5.54 5.55 6.29
C LEU A 17 -4.16 6.18 6.57
N PRO A 18 -4.09 7.52 6.70
CA PRO A 18 -2.91 8.19 7.21
C PRO A 18 -2.68 7.85 8.69
N PRO A 19 -1.45 8.04 9.22
CA PRO A 19 -1.07 7.59 10.55
C PRO A 19 -1.92 8.20 11.67
N HIS A 20 -2.36 9.45 11.53
CA HIS A 20 -3.18 10.13 12.53
C HIS A 20 -4.62 9.58 12.66
N LEU A 21 -5.10 8.79 11.68
CA LEU A 21 -6.40 8.09 11.74
C LEU A 21 -6.27 6.66 12.25
N LEU A 22 -5.06 6.16 12.48
CA LEU A 22 -4.85 4.85 13.08
C LEU A 22 -5.02 4.93 14.60
N PRO A 23 -5.45 3.83 15.27
CA PRO A 23 -5.48 3.79 16.72
C PRO A 23 -4.09 4.10 17.30
N PRO A 24 -3.92 5.08 18.21
CA PRO A 24 -2.61 5.43 18.76
C PRO A 24 -1.86 4.24 19.39
N SER A 25 -2.61 3.27 19.90
CA SER A 25 -2.08 2.01 20.43
C SER A 25 -1.29 1.19 19.41
N ILE A 26 -1.46 1.41 18.09
CA ILE A 26 -0.77 0.64 17.06
C ILE A 26 0.74 0.89 17.10
N LEU A 27 1.14 2.15 17.29
CA LEU A 27 2.54 2.56 17.39
C LEU A 27 3.17 2.08 18.70
N GLN A 28 2.37 1.87 19.75
CA GLN A 28 2.81 1.32 21.04
C GLN A 28 2.80 -0.22 21.06
N SER A 29 2.28 -0.86 20.03
CA SER A 29 2.17 -2.32 19.96
C SER A 29 3.37 -2.96 19.26
N LYS A 30 3.38 -4.30 19.19
CA LYS A 30 4.34 -5.09 18.40
C LYS A 30 3.99 -5.15 16.91
N ALA A 31 2.98 -4.40 16.45
CA ALA A 31 2.61 -4.37 15.04
C ALA A 31 3.74 -3.73 14.21
N LYS A 32 4.03 -4.34 13.07
CA LYS A 32 4.90 -3.78 12.03
C LYS A 32 4.02 -3.25 10.90
N ILE A 33 4.39 -2.09 10.35
CA ILE A 33 3.66 -1.43 9.27
C ILE A 33 4.57 -1.33 8.06
N LEU A 34 4.09 -1.79 6.92
CA LEU A 34 4.74 -1.58 5.63
C LEU A 34 3.94 -0.52 4.88
N VAL A 35 4.59 0.56 4.48
CA VAL A 35 4.00 1.65 3.70
C VAL A 35 4.49 1.52 2.27
N LEU A 36 3.55 1.25 1.35
CA LEU A 36 3.85 1.24 -0.08
C LEU A 36 3.72 2.68 -0.62
N VAL A 37 4.79 3.19 -1.21
CA VAL A 37 4.81 4.47 -1.92
C VAL A 37 4.97 4.24 -3.41
N ARG A 38 4.55 5.19 -4.24
CA ARG A 38 4.64 5.09 -5.69
C ARG A 38 4.82 6.47 -6.28
N ASN A 39 5.42 6.58 -7.46
CA ASN A 39 5.47 7.85 -8.18
C ASN A 39 4.06 8.51 -8.23
N PRO A 40 3.89 9.76 -7.77
CA PRO A 40 2.58 10.42 -7.74
C PRO A 40 1.91 10.54 -9.12
N LYS A 41 2.69 10.67 -10.20
CA LYS A 41 2.16 10.76 -11.56
C LYS A 41 1.53 9.45 -11.99
N ASP A 42 2.23 8.34 -11.76
CA ASP A 42 1.73 7.00 -12.07
C ASP A 42 0.56 6.61 -11.16
N THR A 43 0.59 7.07 -9.90
CA THR A 43 -0.53 6.92 -8.96
C THR A 43 -1.77 7.63 -9.47
N ALA A 44 -1.66 8.88 -9.94
CA ALA A 44 -2.80 9.63 -10.47
C ALA A 44 -3.46 8.91 -11.66
N VAL A 45 -2.66 8.44 -12.62
CA VAL A 45 -3.17 7.69 -13.79
C VAL A 45 -3.86 6.40 -13.35
N SER A 46 -3.21 5.62 -12.48
CA SER A 46 -3.78 4.37 -11.97
C SER A 46 -5.09 4.61 -11.22
N TYR A 47 -5.16 5.69 -10.45
CA TYR A 47 -6.29 5.98 -9.60
C TYR A 47 -7.48 6.55 -10.38
N TYR A 48 -7.24 7.28 -11.48
CA TYR A 48 -8.28 7.65 -12.46
C TYR A 48 -9.01 6.43 -13.01
N HIS A 49 -8.25 5.44 -13.50
CA HIS A 49 -8.84 4.21 -14.03
C HIS A 49 -9.58 3.42 -12.95
N PHE A 50 -9.04 3.35 -11.73
CA PHE A 50 -9.74 2.72 -10.61
C PHE A 50 -11.07 3.42 -10.29
N TYR A 51 -11.07 4.75 -10.20
CA TYR A 51 -12.27 5.54 -9.90
C TYR A 51 -13.38 5.28 -10.92
N ASN A 52 -13.04 5.27 -12.21
CA ASN A 52 -13.99 5.06 -13.29
C ASN A 52 -14.49 3.62 -13.43
N ASN A 53 -13.76 2.65 -12.88
CA ASN A 53 -14.14 1.22 -12.94
C ASN A 53 -14.78 0.71 -11.65
N MET A 54 -14.87 1.53 -10.59
CA MET A 54 -15.39 1.13 -9.28
C MET A 54 -16.81 1.68 -9.09
N PRO A 55 -17.88 0.86 -9.16
CA PRO A 55 -19.26 1.35 -9.20
C PRO A 55 -19.73 2.16 -7.97
N VAL A 56 -19.03 2.02 -6.84
CA VAL A 56 -19.35 2.73 -5.60
C VAL A 56 -18.71 4.12 -5.51
N LEU A 57 -17.89 4.50 -6.49
CA LEU A 57 -17.24 5.79 -6.57
C LEU A 57 -17.89 6.64 -7.68
N PRO A 58 -17.87 7.98 -7.56
CA PRO A 58 -18.21 8.85 -8.68
C PRO A 58 -17.30 8.55 -9.88
N SER A 59 -17.83 8.57 -11.09
CA SER A 59 -16.98 8.53 -12.29
C SER A 59 -16.64 9.96 -12.74
N PHE A 60 -15.49 10.10 -13.38
CA PHE A 60 -15.03 11.31 -14.03
C PHE A 60 -15.11 11.13 -15.53
N THR A 61 -15.76 12.07 -16.22
CA THR A 61 -15.87 12.09 -17.68
C THR A 61 -14.65 12.70 -18.37
N SER A 62 -13.88 13.52 -17.63
CA SER A 62 -12.66 14.18 -18.11
C SER A 62 -11.48 13.90 -17.19
N TRP A 63 -10.29 13.75 -17.79
CA TRP A 63 -9.03 13.69 -17.07
C TRP A 63 -8.75 14.97 -16.29
N ASP A 64 -9.05 16.14 -16.85
CA ASP A 64 -8.71 17.42 -16.22
C ASP A 64 -9.51 17.69 -14.94
N ASP A 65 -10.79 17.29 -14.94
CA ASP A 65 -11.66 17.36 -13.76
C ASP A 65 -11.16 16.42 -12.67
N TYR A 66 -10.82 15.17 -13.06
CA TYR A 66 -10.23 14.20 -12.15
C TYR A 66 -8.91 14.71 -11.57
N PHE A 67 -8.01 15.18 -12.42
CA PHE A 67 -6.67 15.59 -12.01
C PHE A 67 -6.73 16.81 -11.09
N SER A 68 -7.64 17.75 -11.38
CA SER A 68 -7.95 18.86 -10.48
C SER A 68 -8.45 18.36 -9.12
N ALA A 69 -9.35 17.37 -9.09
CA ALA A 69 -9.82 16.78 -7.84
C ALA A 69 -8.69 16.04 -7.07
N PHE A 70 -7.85 15.27 -7.78
CA PHE A 70 -6.68 14.58 -7.23
C PHE A 70 -5.71 15.55 -6.55
N MET A 71 -5.32 16.62 -7.26
CA MET A 71 -4.37 17.62 -6.76
C MET A 71 -4.91 18.41 -5.57
N ASN A 72 -6.23 18.59 -5.48
CA ASN A 72 -6.89 19.27 -4.37
C ASN A 72 -7.33 18.33 -3.23
N GLY A 73 -6.96 17.05 -3.27
CA GLY A 73 -7.32 16.07 -2.25
C GLY A 73 -8.82 15.80 -2.12
N LYS A 74 -9.59 16.01 -3.19
CA LYS A 74 -11.06 15.85 -3.24
C LYS A 74 -11.50 14.45 -3.67
N LEU A 75 -10.59 13.47 -3.63
CA LEU A 75 -10.89 12.06 -3.90
C LEU A 75 -11.06 11.29 -2.59
N ALA A 76 -11.49 10.03 -2.71
CA ALA A 76 -11.55 9.11 -1.59
C ALA A 76 -10.17 9.00 -0.93
N TRP A 77 -10.15 8.86 0.39
CA TRP A 77 -8.92 8.86 1.20
C TRP A 77 -8.08 10.16 1.17
N GLY A 78 -8.54 11.21 0.48
CA GLY A 78 -7.97 12.56 0.56
C GLY A 78 -6.77 12.80 -0.35
N SER A 79 -5.89 13.72 0.07
CA SER A 79 -4.68 14.11 -0.67
C SER A 79 -3.60 13.03 -0.58
N TYR A 80 -3.17 12.54 -1.75
CA TYR A 80 -2.05 11.60 -1.83
C TYR A 80 -0.74 12.21 -1.33
N ILE A 81 -0.53 13.50 -1.59
CA ILE A 81 0.68 14.22 -1.17
C ILE A 81 0.70 14.36 0.35
N ASP A 82 -0.42 14.74 0.96
CA ASP A 82 -0.51 14.84 2.43
C ASP A 82 -0.33 13.47 3.07
N HIS A 83 -0.90 12.42 2.49
CA HIS A 83 -0.69 11.05 2.94
C HIS A 83 0.81 10.67 2.95
N LEU A 84 1.54 10.98 1.87
CA LEU A 84 2.98 10.75 1.81
C LEU A 84 3.74 11.56 2.87
N VAL A 85 3.42 12.85 3.03
CA VAL A 85 4.05 13.73 4.03
C VAL A 85 3.81 13.21 5.45
N GLU A 86 2.59 12.79 5.77
CA GLU A 86 2.25 12.27 7.10
C GLU A 86 2.99 10.98 7.42
N TRP A 87 3.10 10.05 6.46
CA TRP A 87 3.89 8.83 6.66
C TRP A 87 5.38 9.10 6.71
N ASN A 88 5.89 10.08 5.94
CA ASN A 88 7.32 10.42 5.91
C ASN A 88 7.87 10.82 7.29
N LYS A 89 7.01 11.34 8.18
CA LYS A 89 7.36 11.64 9.59
C LYS A 89 7.82 10.41 10.39
N TYR A 90 7.55 9.21 9.88
CA TYR A 90 7.87 7.93 10.52
C TYR A 90 8.93 7.12 9.77
N ILE A 91 9.65 7.72 8.81
CA ILE A 91 10.62 7.00 7.98
C ILE A 91 11.73 6.31 8.79
N ASP A 92 12.12 6.91 9.92
CA ASP A 92 13.17 6.38 10.82
C ASP A 92 12.61 5.49 11.95
N HIS A 93 11.30 5.21 11.96
CA HIS A 93 10.68 4.42 13.01
C HIS A 93 10.89 2.92 12.76
N GLU A 94 11.60 2.21 13.66
CA GLU A 94 12.03 0.80 13.50
C GLU A 94 10.93 -0.23 13.12
N ARG A 95 9.66 0.05 13.48
CA ARG A 95 8.50 -0.82 13.16
C ARG A 95 7.75 -0.40 11.90
N ILE A 96 8.26 0.58 11.16
CA ILE A 96 7.65 1.11 9.94
C ILE A 96 8.69 1.00 8.83
N MET A 97 8.34 0.30 7.75
CA MET A 97 9.19 0.23 6.56
C MET A 97 8.47 0.88 5.40
N MET A 98 9.15 1.82 4.74
CA MET A 98 8.72 2.32 3.44
C MET A 98 9.34 1.47 2.34
N ILE A 99 8.55 1.17 1.32
CA ILE A 99 9.03 0.53 0.11
C ILE A 99 8.31 1.15 -1.09
N SER A 100 9.04 1.41 -2.17
CA SER A 100 8.44 1.93 -3.38
C SER A 100 7.90 0.83 -4.29
N TYR A 101 6.83 1.11 -5.01
CA TYR A 101 6.30 0.25 -6.06
C TYR A 101 7.34 0.02 -7.16
N GLU A 102 8.14 1.04 -7.44
CA GLU A 102 9.22 1.02 -8.42
C GLU A 102 10.31 0.03 -8.01
N GLU A 103 10.76 0.03 -6.75
CA GLU A 103 11.70 -0.98 -6.23
C GLU A 103 11.15 -2.40 -6.37
N LEU A 104 9.86 -2.60 -6.03
CA LEU A 104 9.21 -3.92 -6.16
C LEU A 104 9.07 -4.37 -7.60
N LYS A 105 9.05 -3.44 -8.56
CA LYS A 105 8.91 -3.72 -9.98
C LYS A 105 10.27 -3.95 -10.65
N GLU A 106 11.30 -3.23 -10.24
CA GLU A 106 12.65 -3.32 -10.79
C GLU A 106 13.33 -4.63 -10.37
N ASP A 107 13.31 -4.97 -9.08
CA ASP A 107 13.79 -6.25 -8.57
C ASP A 107 12.79 -6.85 -7.57
N PRO A 108 11.81 -7.61 -8.05
CA PRO A 108 10.78 -8.22 -7.20
C PRO A 108 11.38 -9.15 -6.15
N VAL A 109 12.43 -9.90 -6.48
CA VAL A 109 13.04 -10.88 -5.56
C VAL A 109 13.71 -10.14 -4.39
N LEU A 110 14.51 -9.11 -4.67
CA LEU A 110 15.12 -8.29 -3.64
C LEU A 110 14.06 -7.58 -2.79
N GLY A 111 13.01 -7.04 -3.43
CA GLY A 111 11.88 -6.43 -2.76
C GLY A 111 11.20 -7.39 -1.76
N ILE A 112 10.88 -8.62 -2.19
CA ILE A 112 10.28 -9.63 -1.32
C ILE A 112 11.24 -10.03 -0.19
N LYS A 113 12.56 -10.12 -0.44
CA LYS A 113 13.56 -10.36 0.62
C LYS A 113 13.55 -9.29 1.70
N LYS A 114 13.51 -8.00 1.30
CA LYS A 114 13.38 -6.87 2.26
C LYS A 114 12.10 -7.00 3.10
N ILE A 115 10.97 -7.29 2.47
CA ILE A 115 9.67 -7.49 3.15
C ILE A 115 9.74 -8.66 4.13
N ALA A 116 10.29 -9.81 3.71
CA ALA A 116 10.42 -10.99 4.53
C ALA A 116 11.29 -10.73 5.77
N ALA A 117 12.46 -10.10 5.58
CA ALA A 117 13.35 -9.71 6.66
C ALA A 117 12.65 -8.75 7.65
N PHE A 118 11.96 -7.73 7.12
CA PHE A 118 11.24 -6.76 7.94
C PHE A 118 10.16 -7.43 8.80
N PHE A 119 9.36 -8.35 8.26
CA PHE A 119 8.33 -9.04 9.04
C PHE A 119 8.84 -10.23 9.86
N GLY A 120 10.10 -10.63 9.67
CA GLY A 120 10.71 -11.79 10.34
C GLY A 120 10.22 -13.13 9.80
N PHE A 121 9.98 -13.21 8.49
CA PHE A 121 9.69 -14.46 7.79
C PHE A 121 10.98 -15.15 7.37
N SER A 122 11.09 -16.44 7.68
CA SER A 122 12.17 -17.31 7.22
C SER A 122 11.68 -18.10 6.01
N LEU A 123 12.25 -17.81 4.83
CA LEU A 123 11.92 -18.43 3.55
C LEU A 123 13.21 -18.93 2.89
N CYS A 124 13.13 -19.95 2.03
CA CYS A 124 14.26 -20.38 1.22
C CYS A 124 14.37 -19.58 -0.09
N GLU A 125 15.48 -19.74 -0.82
CA GLU A 125 15.69 -19.01 -2.08
C GLU A 125 14.64 -19.36 -3.15
N GLU A 126 14.17 -20.61 -3.17
CA GLU A 126 13.13 -21.06 -4.08
C GLU A 126 11.78 -20.38 -3.80
N ASP A 127 11.48 -20.09 -2.53
CA ASP A 127 10.27 -19.39 -2.14
C ASP A 127 10.22 -17.98 -2.71
N PHE A 128 11.34 -17.24 -2.66
CA PHE A 128 11.40 -15.87 -3.17
C PHE A 128 11.10 -15.81 -4.68
N HIS A 129 11.71 -16.70 -5.46
CA HIS A 129 11.46 -16.78 -6.90
C HIS A 129 10.03 -17.22 -7.21
N ARG A 130 9.49 -18.17 -6.44
CA ARG A 130 8.11 -18.63 -6.58
C ARG A 130 7.10 -17.51 -6.28
N ILE A 131 7.31 -16.75 -5.20
CA ILE A 131 6.46 -15.62 -4.85
C ILE A 131 6.54 -14.56 -5.95
N ALA A 132 7.75 -14.16 -6.37
CA ALA A 132 7.96 -13.17 -7.42
C ALA A 132 7.21 -13.54 -8.71
N LYS A 133 7.30 -14.81 -9.14
CA LYS A 133 6.56 -15.32 -10.31
C LYS A 133 5.05 -15.21 -10.14
N ASN A 134 4.54 -15.61 -8.97
CA ASN A 134 3.11 -15.63 -8.68
C ASN A 134 2.50 -14.24 -8.47
N THR A 135 3.31 -13.23 -8.14
CA THR A 135 2.88 -11.84 -7.91
C THR A 135 3.15 -10.91 -9.09
N THR A 136 3.54 -11.45 -10.25
CA THR A 136 3.62 -10.64 -11.49
C THR A 136 2.24 -10.13 -11.90
N PHE A 137 2.20 -8.99 -12.61
CA PHE A 137 0.95 -8.42 -13.09
C PHE A 137 0.13 -9.43 -13.92
N GLN A 138 0.80 -10.16 -14.82
CA GLN A 138 0.14 -11.18 -15.64
C GLN A 138 -0.47 -12.30 -14.77
N ALA A 139 0.31 -12.90 -13.87
CA ALA A 139 -0.17 -13.99 -13.02
C ALA A 139 -1.31 -13.58 -12.09
N MET A 140 -1.32 -12.32 -11.63
CA MET A 140 -2.39 -11.77 -10.79
C MET A 140 -3.65 -11.43 -11.61
N LYS A 141 -3.48 -10.87 -12.81
CA LYS A 141 -4.59 -10.53 -13.71
C LYS A 141 -5.34 -11.78 -14.18
N GLU A 142 -4.65 -12.88 -14.45
CA GLU A 142 -5.26 -14.15 -14.83
C GLU A 142 -6.12 -14.78 -13.71
N LYS A 143 -5.95 -14.33 -12.46
CA LYS A 143 -6.69 -14.80 -11.28
C LYS A 143 -7.77 -13.82 -10.80
N SER A 144 -7.95 -12.69 -11.47
CA SER A 144 -8.87 -11.61 -11.09
C SER A 144 -10.22 -11.71 -11.79
#